data_AF-A0A838JUI3-F1
#
_entry.id   AF-A0A838JUI3-F1
#
_cell.length_a   1.000
_cell.length_b   1.000
_cell.length_c   1.000
_cell.angle_alpha   90.00
_cell.angle_beta   90.00
_cell.angle_gamma   90.00
#
_symmetry.space_group_name_H-M   'P 1'
#
loop_
_entity.id
_entity.type
_entity.pdbx_description
1 polymer ?
#
loop_
_entity_poly.entity_id
_entity_poly.type
_entity_poly.pdbx_seq_one_letter_code
_entity_poly.pdbx_strand_id
1 'polypeptide(L)' 'MRLDGKKVVVLVAEGFEDLEYWVTVMRLREEGAEVVS' A
#
# COMPACT_ATOMS: atom_id res chain seq x y z
N MET A 1 -3.26 5.92 13.91
CA MET A 1 -1.98 5.32 13.48
C MET A 1 -1.20 6.38 12.70
N ARG A 2 0.03 6.11 12.24
CA ARG A 2 0.89 7.20 11.71
C ARG A 2 0.39 7.77 10.38
N LEU A 3 -0.39 7.00 9.63
CA LEU A 3 -0.85 7.37 8.28
C LEU A 3 -2.35 7.71 8.23
N ASP A 4 -3.01 7.87 9.37
CA ASP A 4 -4.44 8.22 9.41
C ASP A 4 -4.74 9.45 8.56
N GLY A 5 -5.72 9.32 7.65
CA GLY A 5 -6.17 10.40 6.76
C GLY A 5 -5.20 10.72 5.60
N LYS A 6 -4.12 9.94 5.43
CA LYS A 6 -3.24 10.06 4.26
C LYS A 6 -3.75 9.19 3.12
N LYS A 7 -3.69 9.71 1.90
CA LYS A 7 -3.92 8.97 0.66
C LYS A 7 -2.58 8.58 0.05
N VAL A 8 -2.42 7.30 -0.27
CA VAL A 8 -1.18 6.74 -0.82
C VAL A 8 -1.50 6.02 -2.12
N VAL A 9 -0.70 6.29 -3.16
CA VAL A 9 -0.79 5.60 -4.45
C VAL A 9 0.34 4.59 -4.57
N VAL A 10 0.04 3.35 -4.95
CA VAL A 10 1.01 2.28 -5.20
C VAL A 10 1.01 1.97 -6.69
N LEU A 11 2.09 2.33 -7.38
CA LEU A 11 2.28 2.02 -8.80
C LEU A 11 3.19 0.80 -8.93
N VAL A 12 2.74 -0.21 -9.67
CA VAL A 12 3.52 -1.43 -9.95
C VAL A 12 3.82 -1.55 -11.43
N ALA A 13 4.94 -2.21 -11.74
CA ALA A 13 5.34 -2.53 -13.10
C ALA A 13 5.01 -3.99 -13.45
N GLU A 14 5.02 -4.31 -14.73
CA GLU A 14 4.89 -5.70 -15.19
C GLU A 14 6.00 -6.57 -14.60
N GLY A 15 5.63 -7.76 -14.12
CA GLY A 15 6.57 -8.69 -13.48
C GLY A 15 6.88 -8.37 -12.01
N PHE A 16 6.19 -7.43 -11.38
CA PHE A 16 6.30 -7.21 -9.94
C PHE A 16 5.66 -8.36 -9.16
N GLU A 17 6.29 -8.79 -8.07
CA GLU A 17 5.88 -9.96 -7.29
C GLU A 17 4.66 -9.65 -6.39
N ASP A 18 3.66 -10.55 -6.43
CA ASP A 18 2.41 -10.41 -5.68
C ASP A 18 2.64 -10.26 -4.17
N LEU A 19 3.60 -11.02 -3.61
CA LEU A 19 3.87 -11.00 -2.18
C LEU A 19 4.45 -9.65 -1.74
N GLU A 20 5.36 -9.08 -2.54
CA GLU A 20 5.96 -7.77 -2.25
C GLU A 20 4.90 -6.65 -2.30
N TYR A 21 3.94 -6.77 -3.22
CA TYR A 21 2.81 -5.86 -3.33
C TYR A 21 1.88 -5.96 -2.11
N TRP A 22 1.40 -7.16 -1.80
CA TRP A 22 0.40 -7.35 -0.76
C TRP A 22 0.94 -7.05 0.64
N VAL A 23 2.18 -7.41 0.94
CA VAL A 23 2.82 -7.04 2.22
C VAL A 23 2.85 -5.52 2.37
N THR A 24 3.24 -4.79 1.33
CA THR A 24 3.32 -3.33 1.36
C THR A 24 1.94 -2.68 1.55
N VAL A 25 0.95 -3.10 0.76
CA VAL A 25 -0.43 -2.58 0.84
C VAL A 25 -1.05 -2.86 2.20
N MET A 26 -0.86 -4.06 2.75
CA MET A 26 -1.40 -4.41 4.06
C MET A 26 -0.82 -3.53 5.17
N ARG A 27 0.50 -3.32 5.22
CA ARG A 27 1.12 -2.44 6.22
C ARG A 27 0.66 -0.99 6.13
N LEU A 28 0.49 -0.46 4.92
CA LEU A 28 -0.01 0.90 4.71
C LEU A 28 -1.45 1.06 5.26
N ARG A 29 -2.31 0.08 4.98
CA ARG A 29 -3.70 0.07 5.48
C ARG A 29 -3.75 -0.14 7.00
N GLU A 30 -2.92 -1.03 7.53
CA GLU A 30 -2.77 -1.21 8.98
C GLU A 30 -2.37 0.09 9.66
N GLU A 31 -1.56 0.94 9.04
CA GLU A 31 -1.20 2.26 9.59
C GLU A 31 -2.23 3.37 9.33
N GLY A 32 -3.39 3.05 8.75
CA GLY A 32 -4.51 3.97 8.56
C GLY A 32 -4.53 4.74 7.24
N ALA A 33 -3.67 4.37 6.28
CA ALA A 33 -3.66 5.00 4.97
C ALA A 33 -4.83 4.55 4.08
N GLU A 34 -5.38 5.47 3.29
CA GLU A 34 -6.27 5.18 2.17
C GLU A 34 -5.40 4.85 0.94
N VAL A 35 -5.32 3.56 0.59
CA VAL A 35 -4.46 3.08 -0.50
C VAL A 35 -5.23 2.93 -1.81
N VAL A 36 -4.71 3.56 -2.87
CA VAL A 36 -5.13 3.38 -4.26
C VAL A 36 -3.98 2.72 -5.03
N SER A 37 -4.28 1.69 -5.82
CA SER A 37 -3.30 0.89 -6.54
C SER A 37 -3.72 0.72 -8.00
#